data_AF-A0A640T9S4-F1
#
_entry.id   AF-A0A640T9S4-F1
#
_cell.length_a   1.000
_cell.length_b   1.000
_cell.length_c   1.000
_cell.angle_alpha   90.00
_cell.angle_beta   90.00
_cell.angle_gamma   90.00
#
_symmetry.space_group_name_H-M   'P 1'
#
loop_
_entity.id
_entity.type
_entity.pdbx_description
1 polymer ?
#
loop_
_entity_poly.entity_id
_entity_poly.type
_entity_poly.pdbx_seq_one_letter_code
_entity_poly.pdbx_strand_id
1 'polypeptide(L)'
;MGTVGHEAKKKSSYKGTSSKAILHQYDFLGDFYRLTLGPELVFSYGLWEEGDTLDSAQTRKLDYHAEAAHAVGADRVLDIGCGYGSLLHRRRPVPGVLPALPFLAAAGRAPVRTGQRLE
;
A
#
# COMPACT_ATOMS: atom_id res chain seq x y z
N MET A 1 -53.60 10.02 11.28
CA MET A 1 -52.65 10.21 10.16
C MET A 1 -51.54 11.12 10.63
N GLY A 2 -50.37 10.58 11.00
CA GLY A 2 -49.21 11.36 11.41
C GLY A 2 -48.10 11.15 10.38
N THR A 3 -47.62 12.23 9.77
CA THR A 3 -46.47 12.20 8.86
C THR A 3 -45.19 12.20 9.69
N VAL A 4 -44.43 11.11 9.63
CA VAL A 4 -43.08 11.04 10.18
C VAL A 4 -42.17 11.89 9.30
N GLY A 5 -41.74 13.05 9.80
CA GLY A 5 -40.74 13.89 9.16
C GLY A 5 -39.40 13.16 9.12
N HIS A 6 -38.84 12.98 7.93
CA HIS A 6 -37.49 12.44 7.76
C HIS A 6 -36.49 13.54 8.17
N GLU A 7 -35.96 13.45 9.37
CA GLU A 7 -34.94 14.37 9.87
C GLU A 7 -33.66 14.20 9.02
N ALA A 8 -33.24 15.28 8.35
CA ALA A 8 -32.07 15.25 7.48
C ALA A 8 -30.79 15.00 8.31
N LYS A 9 -30.18 13.83 8.15
CA LYS A 9 -28.88 13.50 8.77
C LYS A 9 -27.84 14.58 8.40
N LYS A 10 -27.29 15.27 9.42
CA LYS A 10 -26.15 16.19 9.28
C LYS A 10 -25.03 15.51 8.50
N LYS A 11 -24.59 16.12 7.39
CA LYS A 11 -23.41 15.67 6.64
C LYS A 11 -22.18 15.77 7.56
N SER A 12 -21.49 14.64 7.75
CA SER A 12 -20.24 14.59 8.51
C SER A 12 -19.22 15.58 7.93
N SER A 13 -18.65 16.44 8.78
CA SER A 13 -17.64 17.44 8.40
C SER A 13 -16.23 16.83 8.21
N TYR A 14 -16.09 15.52 8.18
CA TYR A 14 -14.80 14.86 8.10
C TYR A 14 -14.18 15.02 6.70
N LYS A 15 -13.20 15.92 6.57
CA LYS A 15 -12.49 16.22 5.32
C LYS A 15 -11.35 15.26 4.99
N GLY A 16 -11.08 14.26 5.84
CA GLY A 16 -9.93 13.37 5.70
C GLY A 16 -8.58 14.09 5.87
N THR A 17 -7.49 13.39 5.57
CA THR A 17 -6.13 13.92 5.64
C THR A 17 -5.79 14.72 4.38
N SER A 18 -5.19 15.90 4.54
CA SER A 18 -4.75 16.72 3.38
C SER A 18 -3.51 16.14 2.70
N SER A 19 -3.37 16.35 1.39
CA SER A 19 -2.18 15.91 0.64
C SER A 19 -0.88 16.44 1.21
N LYS A 20 -0.88 17.67 1.75
CA LYS A 20 0.31 18.28 2.38
C LYS A 20 0.73 17.54 3.65
N ALA A 21 -0.23 17.10 4.46
CA ALA A 21 0.06 16.31 5.67
C ALA A 21 0.59 14.92 5.31
N ILE A 22 0.07 14.30 4.25
CA ILE A 22 0.56 13.01 3.71
C ILE A 22 2.02 13.17 3.24
N LEU A 23 2.32 14.17 2.41
CA LEU A 23 3.68 14.41 1.92
C LEU A 23 4.66 14.67 3.07
N HIS A 24 4.29 15.50 4.04
CA HIS A 24 5.18 15.79 5.18
C HIS A 24 5.57 14.53 5.97
N GLN A 25 4.68 13.54 6.06
CA GLN A 25 4.91 12.34 6.85
C GLN A 25 5.64 11.23 6.08
N TYR A 26 5.45 11.12 4.76
CA TYR A 26 5.98 10.01 3.96
C TYR A 26 7.14 10.39 3.04
N ASP A 27 7.43 11.70 2.87
CA ASP A 27 8.50 12.19 1.98
C ASP A 27 9.83 12.45 2.71
N PHE A 28 9.94 12.06 3.99
CA PHE A 28 11.16 12.21 4.78
C PHE A 28 12.14 11.05 4.51
N LEU A 29 13.31 11.37 3.93
CA LEU A 29 14.51 10.51 3.76
C LEU A 29 14.25 9.05 3.36
N GLY A 30 14.23 8.78 2.05
CA GLY A 30 14.08 7.43 1.49
C GLY A 30 15.08 6.40 2.04
N ASP A 31 16.31 6.82 2.38
CA ASP A 31 17.33 5.92 2.94
C ASP A 31 17.05 5.55 4.40
N PHE A 32 16.45 6.44 5.18
CA PHE A 32 16.05 6.16 6.57
C PHE A 32 15.01 5.04 6.63
N TYR A 33 14.03 5.07 5.73
CA TYR A 33 13.01 4.01 5.67
C TYR A 33 13.57 2.67 5.22
N ARG A 34 14.55 2.66 4.30
CA ARG A 34 15.21 1.40 3.90
C ARG A 34 15.95 0.75 5.06
N LEU A 35 16.63 1.55 5.88
CA LEU A 35 17.37 1.06 7.05
C LEU A 35 16.45 0.51 8.14
N THR A 36 15.23 1.03 8.27
CA THR A 36 14.32 0.70 9.39
C THR A 36 13.20 -0.28 9.02
N LEU A 37 12.71 -0.25 7.77
CA LEU A 37 11.58 -1.07 7.30
C LEU A 37 12.01 -2.27 6.45
N GLY A 38 13.29 -2.35 6.10
CA GLY A 38 13.80 -3.38 5.20
C GLY A 38 13.52 -3.10 3.72
N PRO A 39 13.84 -4.06 2.84
CA PRO A 39 13.91 -3.86 1.39
C PRO A 39 12.54 -3.59 0.75
N GLU A 40 11.47 -4.15 1.33
CA GLU A 40 10.11 -4.03 0.80
C GLU A 40 9.43 -2.71 1.19
N LEU A 41 10.04 -1.90 2.07
CA LEU A 41 9.51 -0.59 2.51
C LEU A 41 8.06 -0.63 3.00
N VAL A 42 7.71 -1.72 3.67
CA VAL A 42 6.35 -1.96 4.14
C VAL A 42 6.12 -1.22 5.44
N PHE A 43 5.45 -0.08 5.35
CA PHE A 43 5.18 0.77 6.51
C PHE A 43 3.84 0.43 7.18
N SER A 44 3.69 -0.82 7.58
CA SER A 44 2.58 -1.32 8.40
C SER A 44 3.03 -2.53 9.24
N TYR A 45 2.13 -3.08 10.07
CA TYR A 45 2.42 -4.23 10.94
C TYR A 45 2.95 -5.44 10.17
N GLY A 46 3.64 -6.39 10.81
CA GLY A 46 4.03 -7.68 10.21
C GLY A 46 3.13 -8.82 10.69
N LEU A 47 2.96 -9.89 9.91
CA LEU A 47 2.25 -11.10 10.34
C LEU A 47 3.29 -12.10 10.87
N TRP A 48 3.41 -12.18 12.20
CA TRP A 48 4.52 -12.82 12.90
C TRP A 48 4.25 -14.29 13.27
N GLU A 49 5.31 -15.07 13.19
CA GLU A 49 5.47 -16.43 13.70
C GLU A 49 6.74 -16.53 14.55
N GLU A 50 6.90 -17.63 15.31
CA GLU A 50 8.10 -17.86 16.11
C GLU A 50 9.36 -17.96 15.24
N GLY A 51 10.41 -17.21 15.60
CA GLY A 51 11.69 -17.20 14.88
C GLY A 51 11.75 -16.24 13.67
N ASP A 52 10.71 -15.45 13.43
CA ASP A 52 10.67 -14.53 12.30
C ASP A 52 11.66 -13.35 12.41
N THR A 53 12.16 -12.96 11.24
CA THR A 53 12.68 -11.62 10.99
C THR A 53 11.57 -10.68 10.54
N LEU A 54 11.78 -9.36 10.64
CA LEU A 54 10.84 -8.36 10.10
C LEU A 54 10.49 -8.66 8.63
N ASP A 55 11.50 -8.94 7.80
CA ASP A 55 11.32 -9.22 6.37
C ASP A 55 10.42 -10.43 6.13
N SER A 56 10.60 -11.50 6.91
CA SER A 56 9.76 -12.70 6.82
C SER A 56 8.32 -12.45 7.25
N ALA A 57 8.12 -11.71 8.35
CA ALA A 57 6.79 -11.34 8.85
C ALA A 57 6.05 -10.40 7.89
N GLN A 58 6.77 -9.45 7.27
CA GLN A 58 6.20 -8.57 6.25
C GLN A 58 5.83 -9.35 5.00
N THR A 59 6.69 -10.27 4.57
CA THR A 59 6.45 -11.11 3.40
C THR A 59 5.21 -11.97 3.58
N ARG A 60 5.11 -12.67 4.71
CA ARG A 60 3.94 -13.49 5.04
C ARG A 60 2.64 -12.69 5.01
N LYS A 61 2.66 -11.49 5.58
CA LYS A 61 1.48 -10.61 5.57
C LYS A 61 1.09 -10.16 4.16
N LEU A 62 2.06 -9.81 3.32
CA LEU A 62 1.78 -9.39 1.95
C LEU A 62 1.16 -10.55 1.14
N ASP A 63 1.68 -11.77 1.31
CA ASP A 63 1.11 -12.97 0.67
C ASP A 63 -0.31 -13.26 1.18
N TYR A 64 -0.50 -13.21 2.50
CA TYR A 64 -1.81 -13.38 3.13
C TYR A 64 -2.86 -12.41 2.57
N HIS A 65 -2.52 -11.12 2.43
CA HIS A 65 -3.44 -10.13 1.86
C HIS A 65 -3.64 -10.31 0.36
N ALA A 66 -2.60 -10.64 -0.40
CA ALA A 66 -2.71 -10.86 -1.83
C ALA A 66 -3.63 -12.07 -2.13
N GLU A 67 -3.52 -13.13 -1.32
CA GLU A 67 -4.40 -14.29 -1.40
C GLU A 67 -5.84 -13.94 -0.98
N ALA A 68 -6.02 -13.30 0.17
CA ALA A 68 -7.34 -12.92 0.68
C ALA A 68 -8.09 -11.95 -0.25
N ALA A 69 -7.37 -11.08 -0.95
CA ALA A 69 -7.93 -10.16 -1.94
C ALA A 69 -8.09 -10.77 -3.34
N HIS A 70 -7.72 -12.04 -3.53
CA HIS A 70 -7.66 -12.71 -4.84
C HIS A 70 -6.85 -11.91 -5.88
N ALA A 71 -5.81 -11.20 -5.43
CA ALA A 71 -4.98 -10.34 -6.26
C ALA A 71 -4.01 -11.16 -7.14
N VAL A 72 -3.68 -12.38 -6.72
CA VAL A 72 -2.79 -13.27 -7.47
C VAL A 72 -3.49 -13.76 -8.74
N GLY A 73 -3.02 -13.28 -9.90
CA GLY A 73 -3.60 -13.64 -11.19
C GLY A 73 -4.82 -12.79 -11.62
N ALA A 74 -5.18 -11.78 -10.83
CA ALA A 74 -6.21 -10.82 -11.23
C ALA A 74 -5.73 -9.90 -12.37
N ASP A 75 -6.60 -9.65 -13.34
CA ASP A 75 -6.32 -8.72 -14.44
C ASP A 75 -6.15 -7.28 -13.96
N ARG A 76 -6.87 -6.89 -12.90
CA ARG A 76 -6.82 -5.53 -12.34
C ARG A 76 -6.92 -5.59 -10.82
N VAL A 77 -6.08 -4.82 -10.15
CA VAL A 77 -6.03 -4.68 -8.69
C VAL A 77 -5.97 -3.21 -8.36
N LEU A 78 -6.77 -2.77 -7.39
CA LEU A 78 -6.71 -1.43 -6.81
C LEU A 78 -6.18 -1.56 -5.37
N ASP A 79 -5.03 -0.95 -5.13
CA ASP A 79 -4.42 -0.85 -3.79
C ASP A 79 -4.51 0.61 -3.31
N ILE A 80 -5.36 0.86 -2.31
CA ILE A 80 -5.62 2.22 -1.80
C ILE A 80 -4.61 2.51 -0.69
N GLY A 81 -3.74 3.50 -0.93
CA GLY A 81 -2.63 3.77 -0.02
C GLY A 81 -1.50 2.77 -0.20
N CYS A 82 -1.18 2.43 -1.45
CA CYS A 82 -0.20 1.40 -1.83
C CYS A 82 1.23 1.60 -1.31
N GLY A 83 1.53 2.71 -0.63
CA GLY A 83 2.87 3.07 -0.18
C GLY A 83 3.88 2.97 -1.33
N TYR A 84 4.92 2.17 -1.13
CA TYR A 84 5.97 1.90 -2.11
C TYR A 84 5.62 0.77 -3.10
N GLY A 85 4.40 0.25 -3.08
CA GLY A 85 3.88 -0.73 -4.05
C GLY A 85 4.16 -2.20 -3.72
N SER A 86 4.61 -2.51 -2.50
CA SER A 86 5.05 -3.86 -2.10
C SER A 86 3.96 -4.93 -2.28
N LEU A 87 2.68 -4.60 -2.03
CA LEU A 87 1.56 -5.52 -2.27
C LEU A 87 1.31 -5.74 -3.77
N LEU A 88 1.43 -4.69 -4.58
CA LEU A 88 1.27 -4.80 -6.04
C LEU A 88 2.38 -5.66 -6.68
N HIS A 89 3.58 -5.71 -6.08
CA HIS A 89 4.64 -6.63 -6.48
C HIS A 89 4.32 -8.10 -6.19
N ARG A 90 3.41 -8.40 -5.26
CA ARG A 90 2.95 -9.78 -5.00
C ARG A 90 2.00 -10.30 -6.06
N ARG A 91 1.41 -9.42 -6.87
CA ARG A 91 0.63 -9.85 -8.04
C ARG A 91 1.57 -10.52 -9.04
N ARG A 92 1.16 -11.69 -9.53
CA ARG A 92 1.83 -12.32 -10.68
C ARG A 92 1.54 -11.52 -11.96
N PRO A 93 2.54 -11.21 -12.81
CA PRO A 93 2.29 -10.57 -14.09
C PRO A 93 1.35 -11.44 -14.96
N VAL A 94 0.27 -10.84 -15.47
CA VAL A 94 -0.62 -11.48 -16.45
C VAL A 94 -0.23 -10.96 -17.84
N PRO A 95 0.03 -11.83 -18.83
CA PRO A 95 0.36 -11.40 -20.19
C PRO A 95 -0.70 -10.45 -20.76
N GLY A 96 -0.28 -9.32 -21.32
CA GLY A 96 -1.18 -8.31 -21.90
C GLY A 96 -1.74 -7.28 -20.91
N VAL A 97 -1.45 -7.40 -19.62
CA VAL A 97 -1.87 -6.44 -18.59
C VAL A 97 -0.67 -5.61 -18.11
N LEU A 98 -0.76 -4.29 -18.25
CA LEU A 98 0.26 -3.37 -17.75
C LEU A 98 0.44 -3.52 -16.22
N PRO A 99 1.68 -3.43 -15.70
CA PRO A 99 1.92 -3.47 -14.27
C PRO A 99 1.14 -2.35 -13.57
N ALA A 100 0.63 -2.63 -12.38
CA ALA A 100 -0.07 -1.63 -11.58
C ALA A 100 0.90 -0.48 -11.27
N LEU A 101 0.55 0.73 -11.70
CA LEU A 101 1.31 1.92 -11.35
C LEU A 101 0.89 2.34 -9.94
N PRO A 102 1.80 2.39 -8.95
CA PRO A 102 1.46 2.96 -7.67
C PRO A 102 1.08 4.43 -7.87
N PHE A 103 0.00 4.88 -7.23
CA PHE A 103 -0.51 6.26 -7.38
C PHE A 103 0.56 7.31 -7.02
N LEU A 104 1.52 6.97 -6.15
CA LEU A 104 2.63 7.84 -5.78
C LEU A 104 3.71 7.99 -6.86
N ALA A 105 3.78 7.10 -7.87
CA ALA A 105 4.69 7.27 -9.01
C ALA A 105 4.31 8.46 -9.90
N ALA A 106 3.09 8.99 -9.77
CA ALA A 106 2.68 10.24 -10.42
C ALA A 106 3.38 11.48 -9.84
N ALA A 107 4.06 11.37 -8.69
CA ALA A 107 4.85 12.44 -8.07
C ALA A 107 6.33 12.46 -8.53
N GLY A 108 6.67 11.78 -9.64
CA GLY A 108 7.97 11.96 -10.30
C GLY A 108 9.12 11.09 -9.77
N ARG A 109 8.85 10.02 -9.01
CA ARG A 109 9.87 9.03 -8.62
C ARG A 109 9.67 7.70 -9.35
N ALA A 110 10.76 7.20 -9.92
CA ALA A 110 10.81 5.90 -10.59
C ALA A 110 10.48 4.76 -9.60
N PRO A 111 9.79 3.69 -10.06
CA PRO A 111 9.54 2.52 -9.22
C PRO A 111 10.86 1.90 -8.77
N VAL A 112 10.96 1.59 -7.47
CA VAL A 112 12.08 0.83 -6.92
C VAL A 112 12.04 -0.57 -7.51
N ARG A 113 13.01 -0.91 -8.36
CA ARG A 113 13.20 -2.28 -8.86
C ARG A 113 13.90 -3.10 -7.79
N THR A 114 13.26 -4.15 -7.30
CA THR A 114 13.88 -5.17 -6.46
C THR A 114 14.99 -5.86 -7.27
N GLY A 115 16.24 -5.81 -6.80
CA GLY A 115 17.38 -6.52 -7.40
C GLY A 115 18.55 -5.69 -7.96
N GLN A 116 18.50 -4.35 -7.93
CA GLN A 116 19.71 -3.56 -8.22
C GLN A 116 20.53 -3.34 -6.95
N ARG A 117 21.62 -4.11 -6.82
CA ARG A 117 22.74 -3.78 -5.94
C ARG A 117 23.40 -2.53 -6.52
N LEU A 118 23.36 -1.43 -5.78
CA LEU A 118 24.15 -0.24 -6.08
C LEU A 118 25.52 -0.45 -5.41
N GLU A 119 26.57 -0.46 -6.23
CA GLU A 119 27.97 -0.32 -5.79
C GLU A 119 28.18 1.02 -5.07
#